data_AF-A0A142D0I1-F1
#
_entry.id   AF-A0A142D0I1-F1
#
_cell.length_a   1.000
_cell.length_b   1.000
_cell.length_c   1.000
_cell.angle_alpha   90.00
_cell.angle_beta   90.00
_cell.angle_gamma   90.00
#
_symmetry.space_group_name_H-M   'P 1'
#
loop_
_entity.id
_entity.type
_entity.pdbx_description
1 polymer ?
#
loop_
_entity_poly.entity_id
_entity_poly.type
_entity_poly.pdbx_seq_one_letter_code
_entity_poly.pdbx_strand_id
1 'polypeptide(L)'
;MTIAEIHGKLPEYEGMEDLLTSDVFSTFKYLPLELAFIPFLQRAVNFRTGETINYSFDDVIKAEYIFWPKTSYFKREPDLLILLTRQKQPPISIVVEAKYRSGKSNINREQDLQELQILDGDQLAEQYYELVKNHFNIDYPYKKLLMESKDRFLLFVTAHDALPKNVTNETEKILGKLGLCDEDTMHFYWVNWQAAWNVADEALNKETNIPLGFKLMLEDLKVLLERKGLRPFRGFSHPKLSVLFKDFYFWGEEKMSVGKEIKHIYDAMLKICTEASHFISVVNDLFIKYGWNPVGEMV
;
A
#
# COMPACT_ATOMS: atom_id res chain seq x y z
N MET A 1 0.90 -19.32 -1.59
CA MET A 1 1.93 -20.09 -0.87
C MET A 1 1.82 -19.84 0.63
N THR A 2 1.34 -18.65 1.02
CA THR A 2 0.39 -18.38 2.10
C THR A 2 0.46 -19.30 3.31
N ILE A 3 -0.18 -20.48 3.30
CA ILE A 3 -0.15 -21.41 4.46
C ILE A 3 1.28 -21.81 4.85
N ALA A 4 2.14 -22.10 3.87
CA ALA A 4 3.53 -22.45 4.12
C ALA A 4 4.31 -21.26 4.73
N GLU A 5 4.05 -20.04 4.27
CA GLU A 5 4.64 -18.83 4.82
C GLU A 5 4.14 -18.52 6.23
N ILE A 6 2.84 -18.61 6.46
CA ILE A 6 2.22 -18.44 7.78
C ILE A 6 2.90 -19.35 8.82
N HIS A 7 3.19 -20.59 8.44
CA HIS A 7 3.86 -21.56 9.29
C HIS A 7 5.40 -21.52 9.24
N GLY A 8 6.01 -20.51 8.60
CA GLY A 8 7.45 -20.31 8.54
C GLY A 8 8.21 -21.43 7.84
N LYS A 9 7.56 -22.14 6.90
CA LYS A 9 8.17 -23.22 6.11
C LYS A 9 9.01 -22.72 4.93
N LEU A 10 8.96 -21.42 4.65
CA LEU A 10 9.65 -20.76 3.53
C LEU A 10 10.50 -19.56 4.01
N PRO A 11 11.39 -19.72 5.02
CA PRO A 11 12.11 -18.60 5.64
C PRO A 11 12.97 -17.79 4.67
N GLU A 12 13.54 -18.45 3.65
CA GLU A 12 14.39 -17.82 2.63
C GLU A 12 13.60 -16.85 1.72
N TYR A 13 12.28 -17.05 1.63
CA TYR A 13 11.42 -16.31 0.71
C TYR A 13 10.49 -15.32 1.43
N GLU A 14 10.48 -15.27 2.76
CA GLU A 14 9.56 -14.42 3.54
C GLU A 14 9.68 -12.93 3.21
N GLY A 15 10.88 -12.48 2.83
CA GLY A 15 11.17 -11.11 2.42
C GLY A 15 10.89 -10.80 0.95
N MET A 16 10.48 -11.78 0.14
CA MET A 16 10.26 -11.59 -1.29
C MET A 16 8.99 -10.80 -1.57
N GLU A 17 9.16 -9.75 -2.37
CA GLU A 17 8.11 -8.86 -2.84
C GLU A 17 7.11 -9.58 -3.74
N ASP A 18 7.60 -10.31 -4.75
CA ASP A 18 6.78 -11.12 -5.67
C ASP A 18 5.86 -12.09 -4.93
N LEU A 19 6.37 -12.68 -3.84
CA LEU A 19 5.63 -13.63 -3.04
C LEU A 19 4.47 -12.95 -2.30
N LEU A 20 4.73 -11.81 -1.64
CA LEU A 20 3.70 -10.99 -1.01
C LEU A 20 2.65 -10.51 -2.03
N THR A 21 3.10 -9.99 -3.18
CA THR A 21 2.21 -9.56 -4.27
C THR A 21 1.31 -10.71 -4.71
N SER A 22 1.90 -11.88 -4.98
CA SER A 22 1.16 -13.05 -5.44
C SER A 22 0.12 -13.51 -4.42
N ASP A 23 0.47 -13.57 -3.14
CA ASP A 23 -0.43 -14.02 -2.08
C ASP A 23 -1.61 -13.05 -1.86
N VAL A 24 -1.35 -11.74 -1.82
CA VAL A 24 -2.39 -10.72 -1.62
C VAL A 24 -3.33 -10.67 -2.82
N PHE A 25 -2.79 -10.51 -4.03
CA PHE A 25 -3.61 -10.33 -5.22
C PHE A 25 -4.25 -11.63 -5.71
N SER A 26 -3.68 -12.80 -5.42
CA SER A 26 -4.38 -14.07 -5.66
C SER A 26 -5.56 -14.24 -4.70
N THR A 27 -5.44 -13.84 -3.44
CA THR A 27 -6.57 -13.80 -2.51
C THR A 27 -7.68 -12.90 -3.05
N PHE A 28 -7.34 -11.69 -3.52
CA PHE A 28 -8.29 -10.77 -4.14
C PHE A 28 -8.92 -11.32 -5.42
N LYS A 29 -8.18 -12.10 -6.21
CA LYS A 29 -8.68 -12.76 -7.42
C LYS A 29 -9.79 -13.78 -7.13
N TYR A 30 -9.76 -14.46 -5.99
CA TYR A 30 -10.72 -15.51 -5.65
C TYR A 30 -11.89 -15.04 -4.78
N LEU A 31 -11.81 -13.84 -4.22
CA LEU A 31 -12.89 -13.23 -3.45
C LEU A 31 -13.82 -12.39 -4.35
N PRO A 32 -15.09 -12.18 -3.94
CA PRO A 32 -15.93 -11.14 -4.55
C PRO A 32 -15.23 -9.78 -4.52
N LEU A 33 -15.36 -9.01 -5.61
CA LEU A 33 -14.63 -7.75 -5.79
C LEU A 33 -14.95 -6.75 -4.67
N GLU A 34 -16.23 -6.71 -4.28
CA GLU A 34 -16.80 -5.83 -3.26
C GLU A 34 -16.35 -6.21 -1.85
N LEU A 35 -15.92 -7.48 -1.65
CA LEU A 35 -15.45 -7.95 -0.36
C LEU A 35 -13.97 -7.60 -0.11
N ALA A 36 -13.18 -7.45 -1.18
CA ALA A 36 -11.73 -7.30 -1.06
C ALA A 36 -11.13 -6.21 -1.96
N PHE A 37 -11.09 -6.44 -3.27
CA PHE A 37 -10.30 -5.61 -4.18
C PHE A 37 -10.83 -4.17 -4.33
N ILE A 38 -12.15 -3.96 -4.42
CA ILE A 38 -12.73 -2.62 -4.52
C ILE A 38 -12.51 -1.83 -3.22
N PRO A 39 -12.80 -2.37 -2.01
CA PRO A 39 -12.42 -1.71 -0.76
C PRO A 39 -10.92 -1.43 -0.62
N PHE A 40 -10.06 -2.26 -1.21
CA PHE A 40 -8.61 -2.00 -1.25
C PHE A 40 -8.29 -0.79 -2.14
N LEU A 41 -8.82 -0.76 -3.37
CA LEU A 41 -8.65 0.36 -4.29
C LEU A 41 -9.17 1.67 -3.71
N GLN A 42 -10.32 1.66 -3.02
CA GLN A 42 -10.92 2.84 -2.40
C GLN A 42 -10.04 3.51 -1.33
N ARG A 43 -9.04 2.79 -0.79
CA ARG A 43 -8.06 3.36 0.14
C ARG A 43 -6.84 3.97 -0.56
N ALA A 44 -6.72 3.80 -1.87
CA ALA A 44 -5.63 4.39 -2.62
C ALA A 44 -5.80 5.91 -2.72
N VAL A 45 -4.71 6.64 -2.55
CA VAL A 45 -4.67 8.10 -2.57
C VAL A 45 -3.89 8.61 -3.77
N ASN A 46 -4.35 9.71 -4.35
CA ASN A 46 -3.75 10.32 -5.52
C ASN A 46 -2.34 10.86 -5.20
N PHE A 47 -1.39 10.65 -6.11
CA PHE A 47 -0.01 11.10 -5.94
C PHE A 47 0.11 12.62 -5.69
N ARG A 48 -0.69 13.44 -6.36
CA ARG A 48 -0.67 14.89 -6.26
C ARG A 48 -1.48 15.36 -5.06
N THR A 49 -2.79 15.09 -5.06
CA THR A 49 -3.74 15.69 -4.09
C THR A 49 -3.67 15.01 -2.73
N GLY A 50 -3.27 13.73 -2.67
CA GLY A 50 -3.33 12.93 -1.45
C GLY A 50 -4.77 12.52 -1.07
N GLU A 51 -5.76 12.87 -1.88
CA GLU A 51 -7.15 12.47 -1.67
C GLU A 51 -7.36 11.02 -2.11
N THR A 52 -8.27 10.32 -1.44
CA THR A 52 -8.68 8.98 -1.84
C THR A 52 -9.31 8.98 -3.22
N ILE A 53 -9.19 7.87 -3.94
CA ILE A 53 -9.79 7.71 -5.26
C ILE A 53 -11.29 8.05 -5.25
N ASN A 54 -11.64 9.10 -5.99
CA ASN A 54 -13.02 9.51 -6.20
C ASN A 54 -13.51 8.99 -7.55
N TYR A 55 -13.59 7.66 -7.68
CA TYR A 55 -14.02 6.98 -8.89
C TYR A 55 -15.02 5.88 -8.53
N SER A 56 -16.16 5.82 -9.24
CA SER A 56 -17.18 4.79 -9.00
C SER A 56 -16.81 3.49 -9.72
N PHE A 57 -16.77 2.41 -8.93
CA PHE A 57 -16.53 1.05 -9.40
C PHE A 57 -17.79 0.17 -9.34
N ASP A 58 -18.97 0.77 -9.14
CA ASP A 58 -20.22 0.03 -8.83
C ASP A 58 -20.75 -0.80 -10.01
N ASP A 59 -20.29 -0.51 -11.23
CA ASP A 59 -20.65 -1.25 -12.44
C ASP A 59 -19.56 -2.24 -12.89
N VAL A 60 -18.50 -2.44 -12.09
CA VAL A 60 -17.49 -3.46 -12.34
C VAL A 60 -18.09 -4.83 -12.03
N ILE A 61 -17.99 -5.75 -13.00
CA ILE A 61 -18.57 -7.10 -12.88
C ILE A 61 -17.51 -8.20 -12.88
N LYS A 62 -16.28 -7.89 -13.28
CA LYS A 62 -15.19 -8.86 -13.38
C LYS A 62 -13.84 -8.15 -13.32
N ALA A 63 -12.87 -8.78 -12.69
CA ALA A 63 -11.47 -8.39 -12.76
C ALA A 63 -10.62 -9.56 -13.27
N GLU A 64 -9.77 -9.29 -14.25
CA GLU A 64 -8.72 -10.21 -14.71
C GLU A 64 -7.39 -9.79 -14.10
N TYR A 65 -6.68 -10.74 -13.49
CA TYR A 65 -5.40 -10.53 -12.83
C TYR A 65 -4.30 -11.21 -13.63
N ILE A 66 -3.43 -10.43 -14.26
CA ILE A 66 -2.33 -10.91 -15.10
C ILE A 66 -1.03 -10.57 -14.37
N PHE A 67 -0.42 -11.58 -13.74
CA PHE A 67 0.82 -11.43 -12.97
C PHE A 67 2.05 -11.37 -13.87
N TRP A 68 2.97 -10.47 -13.54
CA TRP A 68 4.26 -10.29 -14.23
C TRP A 68 4.18 -10.21 -15.76
N PRO A 69 3.25 -9.41 -16.34
CA PRO A 69 3.17 -9.29 -17.79
C PRO A 69 4.38 -8.50 -18.31
N LYS A 70 4.95 -8.92 -19.43
CA LYS A 70 6.09 -8.21 -20.03
C LYS A 70 5.60 -7.06 -20.91
N THR A 71 6.21 -5.89 -20.75
CA THR A 71 5.99 -4.77 -21.68
C THR A 71 6.82 -4.94 -22.95
N SER A 72 6.35 -4.38 -24.05
CA SER A 72 6.87 -4.69 -25.38
C SER A 72 8.02 -3.77 -25.75
N TYR A 73 7.97 -2.50 -25.36
CA TYR A 73 8.93 -1.50 -25.81
C TYR A 73 10.06 -1.28 -24.78
N PHE A 74 9.74 -0.97 -23.52
CA PHE A 74 10.75 -0.83 -22.44
C PHE A 74 11.23 -2.15 -21.83
N LYS A 75 10.58 -3.28 -22.14
CA LYS A 75 10.89 -4.62 -21.61
C LYS A 75 10.84 -4.69 -20.08
N ARG A 76 9.95 -3.92 -19.47
CA ARG A 76 9.66 -3.97 -18.04
C ARG A 76 8.72 -5.14 -17.73
N GLU A 77 8.71 -5.52 -16.47
CA GLU A 77 7.82 -6.53 -15.92
C GLU A 77 7.16 -5.91 -14.69
N PRO A 78 6.04 -5.18 -14.84
CA PRO A 78 5.22 -4.79 -13.70
C PRO A 78 4.73 -6.02 -12.94
N ASP A 79 4.53 -5.88 -11.63
CA ASP A 79 4.01 -6.95 -10.77
C ASP A 79 2.67 -7.50 -11.25
N LEU A 80 1.79 -6.61 -11.72
CA LEU A 80 0.43 -6.99 -12.12
C LEU A 80 -0.15 -6.03 -13.16
N LEU A 81 -0.94 -6.58 -14.08
CA LEU A 81 -1.94 -5.84 -14.86
C LEU A 81 -3.32 -6.35 -14.48
N ILE A 82 -4.18 -5.44 -14.02
CA ILE A 82 -5.58 -5.75 -13.71
C ILE A 82 -6.48 -5.11 -14.77
N LEU A 83 -7.36 -5.91 -15.36
CA LEU A 83 -8.35 -5.44 -16.34
C LEU A 83 -9.75 -5.62 -15.76
N LEU A 84 -10.45 -4.51 -15.54
CA LEU A 84 -11.80 -4.51 -14.99
C LEU A 84 -12.83 -4.40 -16.11
N THR A 85 -13.70 -5.40 -16.21
CA THR A 85 -14.85 -5.34 -17.11
C THR A 85 -16.00 -4.66 -16.40
N ARG A 86 -16.62 -3.71 -17.09
CA ARG A 86 -17.78 -2.95 -16.60
C ARG A 86 -19.04 -3.31 -17.38
N GLN A 87 -20.19 -3.15 -16.74
CA GLN A 87 -21.47 -3.50 -17.34
C GLN A 87 -21.91 -2.51 -18.42
N LYS A 88 -21.70 -1.20 -18.19
CA LYS A 88 -22.27 -0.12 -19.02
C LYS A 88 -21.22 0.81 -19.63
N GLN A 89 -19.96 0.62 -19.26
CA GLN A 89 -18.86 1.51 -19.61
C GLN A 89 -17.69 0.73 -20.21
N PRO A 90 -16.77 1.40 -20.90
CA PRO A 90 -15.53 0.78 -21.34
C PRO A 90 -14.75 0.16 -20.16
N PRO A 91 -13.94 -0.89 -20.41
CA PRO A 91 -13.10 -1.48 -19.37
C PRO A 91 -12.14 -0.46 -18.74
N ILE A 92 -11.65 -0.81 -17.56
CA ILE A 92 -10.57 -0.09 -16.87
C ILE A 92 -9.32 -0.95 -16.91
N SER A 93 -8.17 -0.32 -17.09
CA SER A 93 -6.87 -0.99 -16.96
C SER A 93 -6.07 -0.38 -15.81
N ILE A 94 -5.47 -1.23 -14.98
CA ILE A 94 -4.68 -0.82 -13.83
C ILE A 94 -3.33 -1.54 -13.92
N VAL A 95 -2.25 -0.81 -14.12
CA VAL A 95 -0.90 -1.36 -13.92
C VAL A 95 -0.52 -1.20 -12.46
N VAL A 96 -0.07 -2.27 -11.83
CA VAL A 96 0.34 -2.28 -10.43
C VAL A 96 1.83 -2.54 -10.34
N GLU A 97 2.50 -1.73 -9.54
CA GLU A 97 3.86 -1.95 -9.09
C GLU A 97 3.83 -2.00 -7.55
N ALA A 98 4.35 -3.07 -6.99
CA ALA A 98 4.35 -3.38 -5.58
C ALA A 98 5.77 -3.27 -5.03
N LYS A 99 5.90 -2.75 -3.81
CA LYS A 99 7.18 -2.64 -3.10
C LYS A 99 7.05 -3.08 -1.65
N TYR A 100 7.88 -4.00 -1.19
CA TYR A 100 7.86 -4.44 0.21
C TYR A 100 9.06 -3.91 1.00
N ARG A 101 10.28 -4.27 0.60
CA ARG A 101 11.53 -3.87 1.28
C ARG A 101 12.46 -3.02 0.41
N SER A 102 12.23 -3.02 -0.89
CA SER A 102 13.03 -2.29 -1.89
C SER A 102 12.32 -1.02 -2.36
N GLY A 103 13.10 -0.03 -2.79
CA GLY A 103 12.61 1.12 -3.55
C GLY A 103 12.43 0.78 -5.04
N LYS A 104 12.07 1.78 -5.85
CA LYS A 104 11.99 1.64 -7.32
C LYS A 104 13.30 1.15 -7.94
N SER A 105 13.19 0.42 -9.05
CA SER A 105 14.32 -0.02 -9.87
C SER A 105 14.49 0.86 -11.12
N ASN A 106 15.13 2.01 -10.95
CA ASN A 106 15.45 2.88 -12.08
C ASN A 106 16.64 2.32 -12.89
N ILE A 107 16.62 2.53 -14.21
CA ILE A 107 17.68 2.07 -15.11
C ILE A 107 18.22 3.27 -15.89
N ASN A 108 19.50 3.59 -15.76
CA ASN A 108 20.10 4.60 -16.62
C ASN A 108 20.14 4.09 -18.07
N ARG A 109 19.39 4.73 -18.96
CA ARG A 109 19.38 4.40 -20.39
C ARG A 109 20.28 5.36 -21.16
N GLU A 110 21.30 4.84 -21.83
CA GLU A 110 22.23 5.62 -22.66
C GLU A 110 21.74 5.82 -24.12
N GLN A 111 20.44 5.63 -24.42
CA GLN A 111 19.94 5.55 -25.81
C GLN A 111 19.39 6.87 -26.39
N ASP A 112 19.51 7.03 -27.72
CA ASP A 112 19.29 8.26 -28.50
C ASP A 112 17.82 8.65 -28.81
N LEU A 113 16.81 7.89 -28.36
CA LEU A 113 15.41 8.27 -28.62
C LEU A 113 14.93 9.30 -27.60
N GLN A 114 14.38 10.40 -28.08
CA GLN A 114 13.95 11.54 -27.27
C GLN A 114 12.97 11.14 -26.14
N GLU A 115 12.05 10.21 -26.39
CA GLU A 115 11.13 9.69 -25.35
C GLU A 115 11.83 8.83 -24.29
N LEU A 116 12.79 7.99 -24.69
CA LEU A 116 13.62 7.20 -23.76
C LEU A 116 14.43 8.10 -22.84
N GLN A 117 14.94 9.22 -23.37
CA GLN A 117 15.65 10.23 -22.60
C GLN A 117 14.73 11.01 -21.66
N ILE A 118 13.48 11.26 -22.04
CA ILE A 118 12.51 11.98 -21.18
C ILE A 118 12.10 11.11 -19.98
N LEU A 119 11.88 9.82 -20.20
CA LEU A 119 11.47 8.88 -19.14
C LEU A 119 12.58 8.55 -18.15
N ASP A 120 13.85 8.75 -18.55
CA ASP A 120 15.04 8.64 -17.69
C ASP A 120 15.12 7.34 -16.89
N GLY A 121 14.53 6.27 -17.40
CA GLY A 121 14.54 4.98 -16.71
C GLY A 121 13.60 4.85 -15.52
N ASP A 122 12.74 5.84 -15.22
CA ASP A 122 11.80 5.76 -14.10
C ASP A 122 10.80 4.63 -14.34
N GLN A 123 10.85 3.65 -13.45
CA GLN A 123 10.12 2.39 -13.61
C GLN A 123 8.60 2.61 -13.74
N LEU A 124 8.03 3.46 -12.87
CA LEU A 124 6.59 3.71 -12.86
C LEU A 124 6.15 4.50 -14.09
N ALA A 125 6.93 5.49 -14.51
CA ALA A 125 6.63 6.29 -15.69
C ALA A 125 6.69 5.43 -16.97
N GLU A 126 7.71 4.58 -17.12
CA GLU A 126 7.83 3.66 -18.26
C GLU A 126 6.65 2.68 -18.31
N GLN A 127 6.28 2.07 -17.18
CA GLN A 127 5.15 1.14 -17.13
C GLN A 127 3.82 1.81 -17.45
N TYR A 128 3.57 3.01 -16.92
CA TYR A 128 2.36 3.77 -17.23
C TYR A 128 2.33 4.21 -18.70
N TYR A 129 3.47 4.61 -19.26
CA TYR A 129 3.56 4.93 -20.69
C TYR A 129 3.21 3.72 -21.55
N GLU A 130 3.75 2.54 -21.25
CA GLU A 130 3.40 1.29 -21.96
C GLU A 130 1.92 0.95 -21.80
N LEU A 131 1.33 1.25 -20.64
CA LEU A 131 -0.09 1.08 -20.39
C LEU A 131 -0.86 1.97 -21.35
N VAL A 132 -0.61 3.27 -21.39
CA VAL A 132 -1.27 4.22 -22.30
C VAL A 132 -1.12 3.83 -23.77
N LYS A 133 0.05 3.30 -24.17
CA LYS A 133 0.32 2.87 -25.55
C LYS A 133 -0.16 1.45 -25.89
N ASN A 134 -0.76 0.72 -24.94
CA ASN A 134 -1.18 -0.68 -25.11
C ASN A 134 -0.03 -1.65 -25.46
N HIS A 135 1.18 -1.35 -24.99
CA HIS A 135 2.39 -2.09 -25.33
C HIS A 135 2.65 -3.27 -24.38
N PHE A 136 1.64 -4.10 -24.11
CA PHE A 136 1.78 -5.30 -23.28
C PHE A 136 1.84 -6.57 -24.13
N ASN A 137 2.74 -7.49 -23.77
CA ASN A 137 2.82 -8.83 -24.34
C ASN A 137 1.92 -9.79 -23.57
N ILE A 138 0.63 -9.74 -23.88
CA ILE A 138 -0.44 -10.53 -23.24
C ILE A 138 -1.34 -11.17 -24.30
N ASP A 139 -2.05 -12.22 -23.91
CA ASP A 139 -2.95 -12.95 -24.81
C ASP A 139 -4.05 -12.07 -25.41
N TYR A 140 -4.50 -12.42 -26.61
CA TYR A 140 -5.41 -11.61 -27.40
C TYR A 140 -6.70 -11.18 -26.68
N PRO A 141 -7.40 -12.03 -25.90
CA PRO A 141 -8.60 -11.61 -25.18
C PRO A 141 -8.32 -10.44 -24.20
N TYR A 142 -7.17 -10.49 -23.51
CA TYR A 142 -6.76 -9.45 -22.58
C TYR A 142 -6.26 -8.20 -23.30
N LYS A 143 -5.55 -8.39 -24.43
CA LYS A 143 -5.10 -7.28 -25.27
C LYS A 143 -6.26 -6.46 -25.81
N LYS A 144 -7.36 -7.13 -26.19
CA LYS A 144 -8.60 -6.46 -26.61
C LYS A 144 -9.18 -5.59 -25.49
N LEU A 145 -9.33 -6.14 -24.29
CA LEU A 145 -9.81 -5.38 -23.12
C LEU A 145 -8.93 -4.16 -22.81
N LEU A 146 -7.60 -4.33 -22.87
CA LEU A 146 -6.64 -3.25 -22.67
C LEU A 146 -6.79 -2.14 -23.74
N MET A 147 -6.95 -2.50 -25.01
CA MET A 147 -7.16 -1.52 -26.10
C MET A 147 -8.49 -0.76 -25.97
N GLU A 148 -9.53 -1.42 -25.49
CA GLU A 148 -10.85 -0.83 -25.25
C GLU A 148 -10.90 0.03 -23.97
N SER A 149 -9.90 -0.09 -23.10
CA SER A 149 -9.85 0.65 -21.83
C SER A 149 -9.61 2.13 -22.07
N LYS A 150 -10.54 2.96 -21.59
CA LYS A 150 -10.42 4.42 -21.62
C LYS A 150 -9.73 4.96 -20.37
N ASP A 151 -10.11 4.43 -19.22
CA ASP A 151 -9.51 4.82 -17.95
C ASP A 151 -8.35 3.89 -17.61
N ARG A 152 -7.19 4.50 -17.30
CA ARG A 152 -5.91 3.81 -17.13
C ARG A 152 -5.26 4.29 -15.86
N PHE A 153 -5.07 3.40 -14.92
CA PHE A 153 -4.55 3.70 -13.60
C PHE A 153 -3.15 3.13 -13.41
N LEU A 154 -2.30 3.90 -12.74
CA LEU A 154 -1.08 3.41 -12.11
C LEU A 154 -1.38 3.25 -10.62
N LEU A 155 -1.23 2.03 -10.10
CA LEU A 155 -1.36 1.74 -8.67
C LEU A 155 0.01 1.35 -8.10
N PHE A 156 0.56 2.21 -7.25
CA PHE A 156 1.81 1.92 -6.54
C PHE A 156 1.51 1.43 -5.13
N VAL A 157 1.89 0.19 -4.83
CA VAL A 157 1.63 -0.42 -3.51
C VAL A 157 2.91 -0.47 -2.72
N THR A 158 2.97 0.07 -1.51
CA THR A 158 4.21 0.01 -0.71
C THR A 158 3.97 -0.30 0.77
N ALA A 159 5.02 -0.65 1.51
CA ALA A 159 4.95 -0.83 2.96
C ALA A 159 5.03 0.50 3.75
N HIS A 160 5.13 1.65 3.09
CA HIS A 160 5.24 2.94 3.77
C HIS A 160 3.95 3.27 4.52
N ASP A 161 4.07 3.92 5.68
CA ASP A 161 2.90 4.38 6.45
C ASP A 161 2.21 5.59 5.80
N ALA A 162 2.93 6.33 4.96
CA ALA A 162 2.44 7.51 4.23
C ALA A 162 2.95 7.53 2.80
N LEU A 163 2.26 8.28 1.94
CA LEU A 163 2.59 8.45 0.53
C LEU A 163 4.07 8.84 0.35
N PRO A 164 4.90 8.01 -0.32
CA PRO A 164 6.31 8.30 -0.52
C PRO A 164 6.53 9.42 -1.56
N LYS A 165 6.28 10.67 -1.15
CA LYS A 165 6.24 11.86 -2.03
C LYS A 165 7.48 12.05 -2.88
N ASN A 166 8.68 11.77 -2.37
CA ASN A 166 9.92 11.90 -3.15
C ASN A 166 9.87 11.03 -4.41
N VAL A 167 9.44 9.78 -4.24
CA VAL A 167 9.35 8.78 -5.29
C VAL A 167 8.21 9.11 -6.26
N THR A 168 7.04 9.50 -5.75
CA THR A 168 5.87 9.77 -6.60
C THR A 168 6.01 11.09 -7.38
N ASN A 169 6.55 12.15 -6.77
CA ASN A 169 6.73 13.45 -7.42
C ASN A 169 7.69 13.37 -8.60
N GLU A 170 8.71 12.51 -8.54
CA GLU A 170 9.64 12.27 -9.64
C GLU A 170 8.91 11.68 -10.87
N THR A 171 8.12 10.62 -10.66
CA THR A 171 7.28 10.02 -11.72
C THR A 171 6.29 11.03 -12.28
N GLU A 172 5.59 11.79 -11.44
CA GLU A 172 4.66 12.81 -11.89
C GLU A 172 5.33 13.88 -12.75
N LYS A 173 6.51 14.33 -12.33
CA LYS A 173 7.29 15.32 -13.10
C LYS A 173 7.69 14.79 -14.47
N ILE A 174 8.10 13.52 -14.54
CA ILE A 174 8.48 12.85 -15.80
C ILE A 174 7.25 12.71 -16.72
N LEU A 175 6.15 12.17 -16.21
CA LEU A 175 4.91 11.99 -16.97
C LEU A 175 4.30 13.32 -17.41
N GLY A 176 4.45 14.38 -16.59
CA GLY A 176 4.01 15.72 -16.93
C GLY A 176 4.74 16.31 -18.13
N LYS A 177 6.04 16.03 -18.29
CA LYS A 177 6.80 16.44 -19.50
C LYS A 177 6.29 15.77 -20.78
N LEU A 178 5.66 14.61 -20.65
CA LEU A 178 5.07 13.87 -21.78
C LEU A 178 3.62 14.25 -22.08
N GLY A 179 3.04 15.21 -21.35
CA GLY A 179 1.62 15.55 -21.47
C GLY A 179 0.69 14.43 -21.03
N LEU A 180 1.17 13.52 -20.17
CA LEU A 180 0.38 12.43 -19.58
C LEU A 180 -0.13 12.80 -18.18
N CYS A 181 -0.18 14.09 -17.86
CA CYS A 181 -0.64 14.63 -16.60
C CYS A 181 -1.58 15.81 -16.86
N ASP A 182 -2.87 15.56 -17.04
CA ASP A 182 -3.88 16.60 -16.93
C ASP A 182 -4.61 16.50 -15.59
N GLU A 183 -5.11 17.62 -15.07
CA GLU A 183 -5.79 17.69 -13.77
C GLU A 183 -7.01 16.75 -13.71
N ASP A 184 -7.66 16.47 -14.84
CA ASP A 184 -8.82 15.59 -14.96
C ASP A 184 -8.45 14.10 -15.21
N THR A 185 -7.17 13.77 -15.48
CA THR A 185 -6.76 12.42 -15.93
C THR A 185 -5.60 11.81 -15.13
N MET A 186 -5.16 12.46 -14.06
CA MET A 186 -4.14 11.92 -13.15
C MET A 186 -4.67 10.71 -12.38
N HIS A 187 -4.58 9.54 -13.01
CA HIS A 187 -4.97 8.27 -12.43
C HIS A 187 -3.77 7.57 -11.75
N PHE A 188 -2.94 8.33 -11.05
CA PHE A 188 -1.79 7.81 -10.30
C PHE A 188 -2.13 7.72 -8.83
N TYR A 189 -2.17 6.50 -8.32
CA TYR A 189 -2.61 6.23 -6.97
C TYR A 189 -1.59 5.41 -6.22
N TRP A 190 -1.46 5.70 -4.94
CA TRP A 190 -0.65 4.93 -4.01
C TRP A 190 -1.54 4.33 -2.94
N VAL A 191 -1.25 3.10 -2.53
CA VAL A 191 -1.89 2.46 -1.38
C VAL A 191 -0.83 1.72 -0.57
N ASN A 192 -1.01 1.65 0.74
CA ASN A 192 -0.10 0.88 1.58
C ASN A 192 -0.56 -0.59 1.71
N TRP A 193 0.37 -1.51 2.00
CA TRP A 193 0.03 -2.92 2.21
C TRP A 193 -0.90 -3.15 3.42
N GLN A 194 -0.80 -2.30 4.44
CA GLN A 194 -1.64 -2.33 5.63
C GLN A 194 -3.14 -2.14 5.28
N ALA A 195 -3.45 -1.50 4.15
CA ALA A 195 -4.80 -1.39 3.61
C ALA A 195 -5.41 -2.77 3.35
N ALA A 196 -4.65 -3.74 2.83
CA ALA A 196 -5.15 -5.10 2.59
C ALA A 196 -5.52 -5.81 3.92
N TRP A 197 -4.74 -5.57 4.98
CA TRP A 197 -5.07 -6.08 6.31
C TRP A 197 -6.37 -5.45 6.84
N ASN A 198 -6.53 -4.12 6.69
CA ASN A 198 -7.74 -3.41 7.11
C ASN A 198 -8.99 -3.85 6.32
N VAL A 199 -8.87 -4.06 5.00
CA VAL A 199 -9.94 -4.66 4.19
C VAL A 199 -10.40 -5.97 4.80
N ALA A 200 -9.45 -6.88 5.05
CA ALA A 200 -9.78 -8.21 5.54
C ALA A 200 -10.39 -8.19 6.95
N ASP A 201 -9.85 -7.36 7.84
CA ASP A 201 -10.40 -7.18 9.19
C ASP A 201 -11.82 -6.60 9.15
N GLU A 202 -12.06 -5.58 8.33
CA GLU A 202 -13.39 -4.99 8.21
C GLU A 202 -14.40 -5.94 7.58
N ALA A 203 -14.01 -6.69 6.54
CA ALA A 203 -14.87 -7.70 5.92
C ALA A 203 -15.30 -8.74 6.95
N LEU A 204 -14.36 -9.32 7.70
CA LEU A 204 -14.63 -10.33 8.73
C LEU A 204 -15.52 -9.83 9.88
N ASN A 205 -15.47 -8.52 10.18
CA ASN A 205 -16.22 -7.93 11.29
C ASN A 205 -17.59 -7.35 10.88
N LYS A 206 -17.75 -6.87 9.64
CA LYS A 206 -18.98 -6.20 9.16
C LYS A 206 -19.97 -7.16 8.51
N GLU A 207 -19.47 -8.15 7.77
CA GLU A 207 -20.31 -9.05 6.98
C GLU A 207 -20.66 -10.30 7.78
N THR A 208 -21.95 -10.47 8.08
CA THR A 208 -22.44 -11.57 8.92
C THR A 208 -22.62 -12.88 8.15
N ASN A 209 -22.69 -12.83 6.82
CA ASN A 209 -23.01 -13.97 5.96
C ASN A 209 -21.95 -14.26 4.89
N ILE A 210 -20.66 -14.14 5.25
CA ILE A 210 -19.57 -14.56 4.36
C ILE A 210 -19.53 -16.10 4.27
N PRO A 211 -19.52 -16.69 3.06
CA PRO A 211 -19.25 -18.13 2.88
C PRO A 211 -17.96 -18.55 3.58
N LEU A 212 -17.97 -19.72 4.22
CA LEU A 212 -16.84 -20.19 5.04
C LEU A 212 -15.50 -20.16 4.28
N GLY A 213 -15.48 -20.53 3.00
CA GLY A 213 -14.25 -20.49 2.19
C GLY A 213 -13.66 -19.09 2.06
N PHE A 214 -14.48 -18.06 1.85
CA PHE A 214 -14.02 -16.68 1.76
C PHE A 214 -13.58 -16.15 3.12
N LYS A 215 -14.26 -16.56 4.19
CA LYS A 215 -13.85 -16.24 5.56
C LYS A 215 -12.44 -16.77 5.86
N LEU A 216 -12.17 -18.03 5.53
CA LEU A 216 -10.85 -18.64 5.72
C LEU A 216 -9.75 -17.92 4.92
N MET A 217 -10.03 -17.57 3.66
CA MET A 217 -9.08 -16.80 2.84
C MET A 217 -8.74 -15.43 3.44
N LEU A 218 -9.74 -14.73 3.98
CA LEU A 218 -9.53 -13.43 4.64
C LEU A 218 -8.75 -13.57 5.96
N GLU A 219 -9.03 -14.63 6.73
CA GLU A 219 -8.28 -14.96 7.96
C GLU A 219 -6.81 -15.27 7.65
N ASP A 220 -6.55 -16.12 6.66
CA ASP A 220 -5.20 -16.46 6.21
C ASP A 220 -4.44 -15.21 5.72
N LEU A 221 -5.11 -14.34 4.94
CA LEU A 221 -4.52 -13.08 4.47
C LEU A 221 -4.11 -12.18 5.64
N LYS A 222 -4.95 -12.05 6.67
CA LYS A 222 -4.59 -11.28 7.86
C LYS A 222 -3.38 -11.86 8.57
N VAL A 223 -3.38 -13.16 8.82
CA VAL A 223 -2.28 -13.83 9.52
C VAL A 223 -0.97 -13.69 8.74
N LEU A 224 -1.01 -13.82 7.41
CA LEU A 224 0.14 -13.59 6.54
C LEU A 224 0.69 -12.17 6.67
N LEU A 225 -0.19 -11.16 6.57
CA LEU A 225 0.20 -9.75 6.64
C LEU A 225 0.73 -9.40 8.04
N GLU A 226 0.16 -9.96 9.11
CA GLU A 226 0.67 -9.82 10.48
C GLU A 226 2.08 -10.38 10.62
N ARG A 227 2.30 -11.60 10.12
CA ARG A 227 3.62 -12.23 10.11
C ARG A 227 4.66 -11.39 9.36
N LYS A 228 4.25 -10.71 8.29
CA LYS A 228 5.10 -9.80 7.50
C LYS A 228 5.25 -8.41 8.11
N GLY A 229 4.72 -8.16 9.31
CA GLY A 229 4.80 -6.86 9.99
C GLY A 229 3.95 -5.77 9.31
N LEU A 230 2.96 -6.17 8.52
CA LEU A 230 2.06 -5.29 7.76
C LEU A 230 0.70 -5.11 8.45
N ARG A 231 0.65 -5.38 9.77
CA ARG A 231 -0.49 -5.01 10.61
C ARG A 231 -0.42 -3.52 10.93
N PRO A 232 -1.47 -2.73 10.66
CA PRO A 232 -1.48 -1.32 11.03
C PRO A 232 -1.40 -1.14 12.55
N PHE A 233 -0.69 -0.09 12.96
CA PHE A 233 -0.57 0.30 14.36
C PHE A 233 -1.93 0.73 14.91
N ARG A 234 -2.36 0.12 16.02
CA ARG A 234 -3.65 0.41 16.69
C ARG A 234 -3.50 1.20 17.99
N GLY A 235 -2.40 1.92 18.16
CA GLY A 235 -2.08 2.60 19.41
C GLY A 235 -1.42 1.67 20.44
N PHE A 236 -1.22 2.22 21.63
CA PHE A 236 -0.81 1.47 22.82
C PHE A 236 -2.05 1.17 23.65
N SER A 237 -2.15 -0.04 24.21
CA SER A 237 -3.15 -0.32 25.23
C SER A 237 -2.68 0.32 26.51
N HIS A 238 -3.61 0.95 27.23
CA HIS A 238 -3.30 1.43 28.57
C HIS A 238 -2.76 0.25 29.39
N PRO A 239 -1.65 0.43 30.14
CA PRO A 239 -1.19 -0.61 31.03
C PRO A 239 -2.33 -1.04 31.94
N LYS A 240 -2.48 -2.36 32.17
CA LYS A 240 -3.35 -2.86 33.24
C LYS A 240 -2.75 -2.41 34.56
N LEU A 241 -3.16 -1.24 35.03
CA LEU A 241 -2.74 -0.67 36.29
C LEU A 241 -3.27 -1.54 37.44
N SER A 242 -2.50 -2.54 37.86
CA SER A 242 -2.60 -3.16 39.18
C SER A 242 -1.54 -2.61 40.15
N VAL A 243 -0.85 -1.53 39.75
CA VAL A 243 0.01 -0.78 40.66
C VAL A 243 -0.83 0.37 41.21
N LEU A 244 -1.22 0.24 42.48
CA LEU A 244 -1.68 1.34 43.32
C LEU A 244 -0.64 2.46 43.23
N PHE A 245 -0.84 3.42 42.34
CA PHE A 245 -0.20 4.71 42.48
C PHE A 245 -0.74 5.29 43.78
N LYS A 246 0.09 5.26 44.85
CA LYS A 246 -0.14 6.10 46.01
C LYS A 246 -0.08 7.55 45.53
N ASP A 247 -1.27 8.14 45.45
CA ASP A 247 -1.58 9.56 45.46
C ASP A 247 -0.59 10.48 44.73
N PHE A 248 -0.82 10.66 43.42
CA PHE A 248 -0.43 11.90 42.75
C PHE A 248 -1.68 12.75 42.56
N TYR A 249 -1.88 13.71 43.44
CA TYR A 249 -2.86 14.77 43.29
C TYR A 249 -2.40 15.70 42.15
N PHE A 250 -3.05 15.59 40.99
CA PHE A 250 -3.03 16.62 39.96
C PHE A 250 -4.13 17.62 40.33
N TRP A 251 -3.77 18.91 40.44
CA TRP A 251 -4.57 20.08 40.85
C TRP A 251 -4.54 20.41 42.36
N GLY A 252 -3.82 21.48 42.71
CA GLY A 252 -3.90 22.17 44.00
C GLY A 252 -2.54 22.62 44.56
N GLU A 253 -2.21 23.88 44.31
CA GLU A 253 -1.26 24.77 45.00
C GLU A 253 -0.21 24.15 45.95
N GLU A 254 1.02 23.94 45.47
CA GLU A 254 2.26 24.59 45.95
C GLU A 254 3.51 24.03 45.24
N LYS A 255 4.54 24.86 45.10
CA LYS A 255 5.68 24.71 44.19
C LYS A 255 6.54 23.46 44.45
N MET A 256 6.65 22.59 43.45
CA MET A 256 7.83 21.73 43.26
C MET A 256 8.51 22.02 41.93
N SER A 257 9.83 22.19 41.97
CA SER A 257 10.70 22.57 40.85
C SER A 257 11.01 21.41 39.90
N VAL A 258 9.98 20.81 39.29
CA VAL A 258 10.12 19.74 38.26
C VAL A 258 9.66 20.23 36.87
N GLY A 259 9.69 21.56 36.66
CA GLY A 259 9.22 22.17 35.40
C GLY A 259 10.22 22.17 34.24
N LYS A 260 11.52 22.00 34.51
CA LYS A 260 12.56 22.09 33.45
C LYS A 260 12.73 20.79 32.66
N GLU A 261 12.78 19.64 33.32
CA GLU A 261 13.00 18.36 32.63
C GLU A 261 11.79 17.94 31.79
N ILE A 262 10.56 18.13 32.28
CA ILE A 262 9.34 17.79 31.53
C ILE A 262 9.16 18.72 30.33
N LYS A 263 9.47 20.02 30.47
CA LYS A 263 9.46 20.95 29.34
C LYS A 263 10.54 20.62 28.31
N HIS A 264 11.73 20.21 28.74
CA HIS A 264 12.77 19.73 27.83
C HIS A 264 12.36 18.44 27.10
N ILE A 265 11.65 17.52 27.76
CA ILE A 265 11.10 16.31 27.12
C ILE A 265 10.02 16.71 26.11
N TYR A 266 9.11 17.62 26.46
CA TYR A 266 8.03 18.06 25.57
C TYR A 266 8.55 18.86 24.37
N ASP A 267 9.50 19.77 24.58
CA ASP A 267 10.16 20.56 23.52
C ASP A 267 11.04 19.65 22.63
N ALA A 268 11.68 18.63 23.21
CA ALA A 268 12.38 17.59 22.44
C ALA A 268 11.39 16.75 21.63
N MET A 269 10.27 16.31 22.22
CA MET A 269 9.21 15.56 21.52
C MET A 269 8.63 16.39 20.36
N LEU A 270 8.36 17.68 20.57
CA LEU A 270 7.82 18.57 19.54
C LEU A 270 8.81 18.80 18.39
N LYS A 271 10.10 18.93 18.71
CA LYS A 271 11.18 19.08 17.72
C LYS A 271 11.50 17.78 16.97
N ILE A 272 11.31 16.63 17.62
CA ILE A 272 11.47 15.29 17.02
C ILE A 272 10.28 14.95 16.12
N CYS A 273 9.06 15.35 16.48
CA CYS A 273 7.87 15.17 15.63
C CYS A 273 7.94 15.94 14.30
N THR A 274 8.77 16.98 14.19
CA THR A 274 8.95 17.77 12.96
C THR A 274 9.98 17.20 11.98
N GLU A 275 10.76 16.18 12.37
CA GLU A 275 11.86 15.62 11.55
C GLU A 275 11.68 14.09 11.43
N ALA A 276 11.58 13.57 10.20
CA ALA A 276 10.86 12.34 9.85
C ALA A 276 11.45 10.97 10.28
N SER A 277 10.58 9.95 10.13
CA SER A 277 10.80 8.50 9.85
C SER A 277 11.62 7.62 10.78
N HIS A 278 12.44 8.15 11.69
CA HIS A 278 13.15 7.34 12.70
C HIS A 278 12.32 7.05 13.96
N PHE A 279 11.05 7.47 13.93
CA PHE A 279 10.13 7.60 15.06
C PHE A 279 9.72 6.25 15.69
N ILE A 280 9.40 5.23 14.89
CA ILE A 280 8.72 4.03 15.43
C ILE A 280 9.63 3.20 16.33
N SER A 281 10.93 3.07 16.03
CA SER A 281 11.85 2.25 16.83
C SER A 281 12.20 2.90 18.18
N VAL A 282 12.57 4.18 18.19
CA VAL A 282 12.98 4.88 19.42
C VAL A 282 11.80 5.07 20.37
N VAL A 283 10.63 5.34 19.81
CA VAL A 283 9.39 5.50 20.58
C VAL A 283 8.95 4.15 21.16
N ASN A 284 9.05 3.06 20.41
CA ASN A 284 8.76 1.71 20.91
C ASN A 284 9.68 1.32 22.09
N ASP A 285 10.99 1.55 21.98
CA ASP A 285 11.93 1.23 23.05
C ASP A 285 11.63 2.03 24.34
N LEU A 286 11.21 3.29 24.19
CA LEU A 286 10.84 4.14 25.32
C LEU A 286 9.55 3.67 25.99
N PHE A 287 8.51 3.32 25.21
CA PHE A 287 7.23 2.87 25.74
C PHE A 287 7.33 1.51 26.43
N ILE A 288 8.08 0.56 25.84
CA ILE A 288 8.37 -0.74 26.46
C ILE A 288 9.10 -0.55 27.79
N LYS A 289 10.08 0.36 27.85
CA LYS A 289 10.82 0.68 29.09
C LYS A 289 9.90 1.18 30.22
N TYR A 290 8.80 1.86 29.89
CA TYR A 290 7.83 2.35 30.87
C TYR A 290 6.62 1.42 31.07
N GLY A 291 6.67 0.18 30.56
CA GLY A 291 5.65 -0.84 30.79
C GLY A 291 4.41 -0.74 29.90
N TRP A 292 4.51 0.00 28.79
CA TRP A 292 3.46 0.09 27.78
C TRP A 292 3.76 -0.94 26.68
N ASN A 293 2.85 -1.89 26.48
CA ASN A 293 3.00 -2.91 25.44
C ASN A 293 2.25 -2.46 24.16
N PRO A 294 2.79 -2.74 22.96
CA PRO A 294 2.06 -2.55 21.71
C PRO A 294 0.78 -3.37 21.69
N VAL A 295 -0.32 -2.82 21.17
CA VAL A 295 -1.57 -3.57 21.01
C VAL A 295 -1.42 -4.61 19.90
N GLY A 296 -1.26 -5.89 20.26
CA GLY A 296 -1.33 -6.99 19.29
C GLY A 296 -0.18 -7.99 19.35
N GLU A 297 0.86 -7.76 20.16
CA GLU A 297 1.79 -8.82 20.54
C GLU A 297 1.11 -9.70 21.60
N MET A 298 0.69 -10.91 21.20
CA MET A 298 0.36 -11.94 22.18
C MET A 298 1.68 -12.46 22.77
N VAL A 299 1.74 -12.45 24.10
CA VAL A 299 2.69 -13.22 24.92
C VAL A 299 2.52 -14.71 24.64
#